data_AF-A0A444HH93-F1
#
_entry.id   AF-A0A444HH93-F1
#
_cell.length_a   1.000
_cell.length_b   1.000
_cell.length_c   1.000
_cell.angle_alpha   90.00
_cell.angle_beta   90.00
_cell.angle_gamma   90.00
#
_symmetry.space_group_name_H-M   'P 1'
#
loop_
_entity.id
_entity.type
_entity.pdbx_description
1 polymer ?
#
loop_
_entity_poly.entity_id
_entity_poly.type
_entity_poly.pdbx_seq_one_letter_code
_entity_poly.pdbx_strand_id
1 'polypeptide(L)'
;AVFGRLSVMLLMVTFPDEIDRMRELFREEAEKLGRRAVLHRMPPIGMMVEVPAAALMLDAFGSAAFFSFGTNDLTQYLAASARDDIDADASKAAPAVLRLITQAVKLAAGKPTSICGDMAGNPGYLPGLLAAGLRHFSVAPARRPAIRSAIIGLNADGTRAAGE
;
A
#
# COMPACT_ATOMS: atom_id res chain seq x y z
N ALA A 1 7.03 -6.07 -19.20
CA ALA A 1 8.09 -5.59 -18.28
C ALA A 1 9.49 -6.06 -18.73
N VAL A 2 9.97 -5.64 -19.91
CA VAL A 2 11.25 -6.13 -20.49
C VAL A 2 12.38 -5.09 -20.48
N PHE A 3 12.03 -3.80 -20.44
CA PHE A 3 13.01 -2.69 -20.40
C PHE A 3 13.27 -2.14 -18.99
N GLY A 4 12.74 -2.79 -17.95
CA GLY A 4 12.88 -2.32 -16.57
C GLY A 4 12.04 -3.12 -15.58
N ARG A 5 12.12 -2.71 -14.30
CA ARG A 5 11.29 -3.25 -13.22
C ARG A 5 9.95 -2.51 -13.23
N LEU A 6 8.96 -3.13 -13.84
CA LEU A 6 7.58 -2.66 -13.86
C LEU A 6 6.74 -3.60 -12.99
N SER A 7 5.97 -3.01 -12.09
CA SER A 7 4.91 -3.67 -11.33
C SER A 7 3.59 -2.98 -11.66
N VAL A 8 2.49 -3.73 -11.64
CA VAL A 8 1.14 -3.20 -11.83
C VAL A 8 0.40 -3.29 -10.50
N MET A 9 -0.27 -2.21 -10.12
CA MET A 9 -1.04 -2.13 -8.89
C MET A 9 -2.49 -1.83 -9.23
N LEU A 10 -3.39 -2.68 -8.74
CA LEU A 10 -4.82 -2.54 -8.92
C LEU A 10 -5.41 -1.71 -7.78
N LEU A 11 -6.03 -0.60 -8.14
CA LEU A 11 -6.78 0.28 -7.27
C LEU A 11 -8.19 -0.28 -7.01
N MET A 12 -8.78 0.12 -5.90
CA MET A 12 -10.17 -0.14 -5.50
C MET A 12 -10.55 -1.63 -5.46
N VAL A 13 -9.57 -2.51 -5.26
CA VAL A 13 -9.82 -3.95 -5.10
C VAL A 13 -10.50 -4.20 -3.75
N THR A 14 -11.64 -4.86 -3.81
CA THR A 14 -12.50 -5.17 -2.66
C THR A 14 -12.54 -6.67 -2.38
N PHE A 15 -12.55 -7.53 -3.41
CA PHE A 15 -12.70 -8.98 -3.29
C PHE A 15 -11.59 -9.75 -4.01
N PRO A 16 -11.17 -10.94 -3.51
CA PRO A 16 -10.03 -11.68 -4.07
C PRO A 16 -10.14 -12.02 -5.57
N ASP A 17 -11.35 -12.32 -6.04
CA ASP A 17 -11.61 -12.71 -7.43
C ASP A 17 -11.32 -11.58 -8.43
N GLU A 18 -11.32 -10.33 -8.00
CA GLU A 18 -10.99 -9.18 -8.86
C GLU A 18 -9.53 -9.22 -9.32
N ILE A 19 -8.62 -9.67 -8.46
CA ILE A 19 -7.21 -9.85 -8.84
C ILE A 19 -7.07 -11.01 -9.83
N ASP A 20 -7.78 -12.11 -9.60
CA ASP A 20 -7.74 -13.28 -10.48
C ASP A 20 -8.26 -12.94 -11.87
N ARG A 21 -9.42 -12.27 -11.95
CA ARG A 21 -9.98 -11.76 -13.21
C ARG A 21 -9.01 -10.83 -13.94
N MET A 22 -8.37 -9.91 -13.22
CA MET A 22 -7.40 -9.00 -13.83
C MET A 22 -6.16 -9.74 -14.34
N ARG A 23 -5.66 -10.75 -13.61
CA ARG A 23 -4.54 -11.57 -14.06
C ARG A 23 -4.87 -12.34 -15.34
N GLU A 24 -6.11 -12.79 -15.51
CA GLU A 24 -6.59 -13.41 -16.75
C GLU A 24 -6.52 -12.42 -17.92
N LEU A 25 -7.09 -11.22 -17.75
CA LEU A 25 -7.03 -10.19 -18.79
C LEU A 25 -5.59 -9.85 -19.19
N PHE A 26 -4.67 -9.73 -18.23
CA PHE A 26 -3.26 -9.52 -18.54
C PHE A 26 -2.63 -10.70 -19.30
N ARG A 27 -3.07 -11.93 -19.04
CA ARG A 27 -2.59 -13.13 -19.74
C ARG A 27 -3.07 -13.13 -21.19
N GLU A 28 -4.35 -12.86 -21.41
CA GLU A 28 -4.93 -12.73 -22.75
C GLU A 28 -4.21 -11.66 -23.59
N GLU A 29 -3.90 -10.50 -22.99
CA GLU A 29 -3.13 -9.45 -23.66
C GLU A 29 -1.68 -9.86 -23.93
N ALA A 30 -1.03 -10.55 -22.99
CA ALA A 30 0.31 -11.10 -23.21
C ALA A 30 0.34 -12.08 -24.40
N GLU A 31 -0.66 -12.96 -24.52
CA GLU A 31 -0.79 -13.87 -25.67
C GLU A 31 -0.97 -13.10 -26.98
N LYS A 32 -1.79 -12.05 -27.00
CA LYS A 32 -1.95 -11.17 -28.18
C LYS A 32 -0.63 -10.52 -28.58
N LEU A 33 0.18 -10.07 -27.61
CA LEU A 33 1.51 -9.53 -27.86
C LEU A 33 2.47 -10.61 -28.41
N GLY A 34 2.39 -11.83 -27.87
CA GLY A 34 3.14 -12.98 -28.37
C GLY A 34 2.83 -13.32 -29.82
N ARG A 35 1.55 -13.35 -30.20
CA ARG A 35 1.12 -13.54 -31.61
C ARG A 35 1.64 -12.47 -32.56
N ARG A 36 1.91 -11.26 -32.05
CA ARG A 36 2.47 -10.13 -32.80
C ARG A 36 4.01 -10.07 -32.76
N ALA A 37 4.66 -11.08 -32.17
CA ALA A 37 6.10 -11.12 -31.93
C ALA A 37 6.64 -9.88 -31.17
N VAL A 38 5.81 -9.27 -30.33
CA VAL A 38 6.23 -8.14 -29.48
C VAL A 38 6.88 -8.69 -28.23
N LEU A 39 8.13 -8.28 -27.96
CA LEU A 39 8.85 -8.67 -26.76
C LEU A 39 8.11 -8.18 -25.51
N HIS A 40 7.72 -9.11 -24.64
CA HIS A 40 6.98 -8.80 -23.42
C HIS A 40 7.32 -9.79 -22.30
N ARG A 41 6.95 -9.40 -21.08
CA ARG A 41 7.07 -10.20 -19.85
C ARG A 41 5.96 -9.76 -18.91
N MET A 42 5.23 -10.72 -18.36
CA MET A 42 4.16 -10.46 -17.39
C MET A 42 4.72 -9.69 -16.18
N PRO A 43 4.20 -8.50 -15.84
CA PRO A 43 4.60 -7.79 -14.64
C PRO A 43 4.04 -8.49 -13.39
N PRO A 44 4.67 -8.34 -12.21
CA PRO A 44 4.01 -8.63 -10.94
C PRO A 44 2.76 -7.76 -10.81
N ILE A 45 1.63 -8.38 -10.45
CA ILE A 45 0.36 -7.71 -10.24
C ILE A 45 0.06 -7.75 -8.74
N GLY A 46 0.02 -6.58 -8.12
CA GLY A 46 -0.37 -6.38 -6.73
C GLY A 46 -1.62 -5.50 -6.64
N MET A 47 -1.97 -5.10 -5.43
CA MET A 47 -3.13 -4.24 -5.19
C MET A 47 -2.80 -3.10 -4.23
N MET A 48 -3.55 -2.01 -4.38
CA MET A 48 -3.66 -1.01 -3.34
C MET A 48 -4.67 -1.50 -2.30
N VAL A 49 -4.26 -1.53 -1.03
CA VAL A 49 -5.10 -1.84 0.12
C VAL A 49 -5.70 -0.53 0.59
N GLU A 50 -6.78 -0.14 -0.07
CA GLU A 50 -7.45 1.14 0.15
C GLU A 50 -8.95 1.01 0.51
N VAL A 51 -9.49 -0.21 0.41
CA VAL A 51 -10.85 -0.55 0.81
C VAL A 51 -10.83 -1.31 2.15
N PRO A 52 -11.58 -0.89 3.19
CA PRO A 52 -11.55 -1.55 4.49
C PRO A 52 -11.89 -3.05 4.45
N ALA A 53 -12.84 -3.45 3.60
CA ALA A 53 -13.19 -4.86 3.41
C ALA A 53 -11.99 -5.69 2.97
N ALA A 54 -11.20 -5.21 1.99
CA ALA A 54 -10.01 -5.91 1.53
C ALA A 54 -8.92 -5.98 2.62
N ALA A 55 -8.74 -4.90 3.40
CA ALA A 55 -7.76 -4.87 4.49
C ALA A 55 -8.08 -5.88 5.60
N LEU A 56 -9.37 -6.13 5.88
CA LEU A 56 -9.82 -7.07 6.92
C LEU A 56 -9.58 -8.55 6.57
N MET A 57 -9.49 -8.88 5.28
CA MET A 57 -9.29 -10.26 4.79
C MET A 57 -8.07 -10.34 3.86
N LEU A 58 -7.01 -9.59 4.17
CA LEU A 58 -5.88 -9.42 3.26
C LEU A 58 -5.18 -10.76 2.91
N ASP A 59 -5.27 -11.75 3.80
CA ASP A 59 -4.78 -13.12 3.63
C ASP A 59 -5.51 -13.89 2.51
N ALA A 60 -6.76 -13.53 2.20
CA ALA A 60 -7.53 -14.13 1.11
C ALA A 60 -7.01 -13.72 -0.29
N PHE A 61 -6.24 -12.63 -0.40
CA PHE A 61 -5.68 -12.14 -1.66
C PHE A 61 -4.40 -12.89 -2.05
N GLY A 62 -4.50 -14.22 -2.15
CA GLY A 62 -3.39 -15.14 -2.45
C GLY A 62 -2.66 -14.82 -3.76
N SER A 63 -3.39 -14.36 -4.78
CA SER A 63 -2.85 -14.05 -6.12
C SER A 63 -2.13 -12.70 -6.25
N ALA A 64 -2.26 -11.83 -5.23
CA ALA A 64 -1.57 -10.54 -5.20
C ALA A 64 -0.06 -10.73 -4.96
N ALA A 65 0.77 -10.12 -5.81
CA ALA A 65 2.23 -10.20 -5.70
C ALA A 65 2.81 -9.27 -4.61
N PHE A 66 2.10 -8.19 -4.28
CA PHE A 66 2.48 -7.21 -3.26
C PHE A 66 1.25 -6.38 -2.86
N PHE A 67 1.39 -5.64 -1.76
CA PHE A 67 0.37 -4.75 -1.24
C PHE A 67 0.93 -3.33 -1.03
N SER A 68 0.11 -2.31 -1.32
CA SER A 68 0.41 -0.92 -0.97
C SER A 68 -0.77 -0.30 -0.23
N PHE A 69 -0.61 0.11 1.01
CA PHE A 69 -1.69 0.72 1.77
C PHE A 69 -1.92 2.16 1.27
N GLY A 70 -3.12 2.41 0.74
CA GLY A 70 -3.56 3.74 0.30
C GLY A 70 -4.30 4.43 1.44
N THR A 71 -3.61 5.31 2.18
CA THR A 71 -4.20 5.82 3.44
C THR A 71 -5.33 6.81 3.24
N ASN A 72 -5.38 7.48 2.10
CA ASN A 72 -6.37 8.54 1.85
C ASN A 72 -7.77 7.93 1.74
N ASP A 73 -7.98 6.96 0.86
CA ASP A 73 -9.28 6.30 0.73
C ASP A 73 -9.60 5.41 1.94
N LEU A 74 -8.61 4.75 2.57
CA LEU A 74 -8.83 4.06 3.86
C LEU A 74 -9.39 5.01 4.92
N THR A 75 -8.84 6.21 5.01
CA THR A 75 -9.29 7.23 5.97
C THR A 75 -10.72 7.67 5.63
N GLN A 76 -11.03 7.93 4.36
CA GLN A 76 -12.38 8.30 3.92
C GLN A 76 -13.41 7.23 4.30
N TYR A 77 -13.14 5.98 3.93
CA TYR A 77 -14.08 4.88 4.17
C TYR A 77 -14.24 4.55 5.66
N LEU A 78 -13.16 4.61 6.44
CA LEU A 78 -13.25 4.36 7.90
C LEU A 78 -13.90 5.51 8.66
N ALA A 79 -13.71 6.75 8.22
CA ALA A 79 -14.32 7.93 8.82
C ALA A 79 -15.76 8.17 8.35
N ALA A 80 -16.21 7.45 7.31
CA ALA A 80 -17.44 7.74 6.58
C ALA A 80 -17.53 9.22 6.14
N SER A 81 -16.38 9.78 5.73
CA SER A 81 -16.24 11.20 5.39
C SER A 81 -16.21 11.40 3.88
N ALA A 82 -16.82 12.49 3.41
CA ALA A 82 -16.75 12.89 2.01
C ALA A 82 -15.34 13.42 1.68
N ARG A 83 -14.95 13.36 0.40
CA ARG A 83 -13.63 13.81 -0.06
C ARG A 83 -13.31 15.26 0.30
N ASP A 84 -14.33 16.11 0.37
CA ASP A 84 -14.19 17.55 0.59
C ASP A 84 -13.90 17.91 2.06
N ASP A 85 -14.18 17.00 3.00
CA ASP A 85 -14.07 17.23 4.46
C ASP A 85 -12.97 16.39 5.13
N ILE A 86 -12.17 15.66 4.34
CA ILE A 86 -11.26 14.65 4.87
C ILE A 86 -10.22 15.21 5.83
N ASP A 87 -9.76 16.45 5.63
CA ASP A 87 -8.69 17.04 6.44
C ASP A 87 -9.08 17.19 7.92
N ALA A 88 -10.37 17.46 8.20
CA ALA A 88 -10.87 17.63 9.57
C ALA A 88 -11.00 16.31 10.35
N ASP A 89 -11.26 15.21 9.63
CA ASP A 89 -11.46 13.89 10.23
C ASP A 89 -10.25 12.97 10.10
N ALA A 90 -9.30 13.29 9.22
CA ALA A 90 -8.10 12.48 9.01
C ALA A 90 -7.30 12.27 10.31
N SER A 91 -7.11 13.34 11.11
CA SER A 91 -6.40 13.21 12.38
C SER A 91 -7.18 12.38 13.41
N LYS A 92 -8.52 12.46 13.39
CA LYS A 92 -9.39 11.69 14.29
C LYS A 92 -9.45 10.21 13.91
N ALA A 93 -9.43 9.92 12.61
CA ALA A 93 -9.48 8.57 12.05
C ALA A 93 -8.12 7.87 12.06
N ALA A 94 -7.00 8.61 12.14
CA ALA A 94 -5.64 8.06 12.11
C ALA A 94 -5.40 6.87 13.08
N PRO A 95 -5.89 6.87 14.33
CA PRO A 95 -5.77 5.71 15.21
C PRO A 95 -6.49 4.46 14.68
N ALA A 96 -7.67 4.62 14.07
CA ALA A 96 -8.42 3.52 13.47
C ALA A 96 -7.71 2.98 12.21
N VAL A 97 -7.24 3.89 11.35
CA VAL A 97 -6.47 3.54 10.14
C VAL A 97 -5.20 2.78 10.52
N LEU A 98 -4.45 3.26 11.52
CA LEU A 98 -3.22 2.60 11.96
C LEU A 98 -3.48 1.20 12.53
N ARG A 99 -4.56 1.02 13.29
CA ARG A 99 -4.97 -0.30 13.81
C ARG A 99 -5.31 -1.27 12.68
N LEU A 100 -6.06 -0.83 11.69
CA LEU A 100 -6.40 -1.64 10.53
C LEU A 100 -5.14 -2.04 9.74
N ILE A 101 -4.25 -1.09 9.46
CA ILE A 101 -2.96 -1.36 8.79
C ILE A 101 -2.15 -2.39 9.58
N THR A 102 -2.05 -2.24 10.90
CA THR A 102 -1.30 -3.17 11.76
C THR A 102 -1.84 -4.59 11.69
N GLN A 103 -3.17 -4.76 11.65
CA GLN A 103 -3.80 -6.07 11.50
C GLN A 103 -3.56 -6.63 10.09
N ALA A 104 -3.78 -5.81 9.07
CA ALA A 104 -3.62 -6.20 7.68
C ALA A 104 -2.16 -6.58 7.32
N VAL A 105 -1.16 -5.89 7.85
CA VAL A 105 0.26 -6.25 7.65
C VAL A 105 0.57 -7.64 8.19
N LYS A 106 -0.06 -8.06 9.30
CA LYS A 106 0.08 -9.43 9.81
C LYS A 106 -0.54 -10.46 8.87
N LEU A 107 -1.70 -10.14 8.28
CA LEU A 107 -2.39 -10.98 7.31
C LEU A 107 -1.66 -11.08 5.97
N ALA A 108 -0.82 -10.09 5.62
CA ALA A 108 -0.03 -10.11 4.39
C ALA A 108 0.98 -11.28 4.30
N ALA A 109 1.20 -12.03 5.38
CA ALA A 109 1.98 -13.27 5.41
C ALA A 109 3.38 -13.16 4.78
N GLY A 110 4.05 -12.02 5.02
CA GLY A 110 5.40 -11.76 4.49
C GLY A 110 5.45 -11.32 3.02
N LYS A 111 4.31 -11.17 2.34
CA LYS A 111 4.28 -10.53 1.03
C LYS A 111 4.81 -9.09 1.13
N PRO A 112 5.48 -8.57 0.08
CA PRO A 112 5.97 -7.21 0.08
C PRO A 112 4.84 -6.21 0.36
N THR A 113 5.00 -5.42 1.42
CA THR A 113 4.06 -4.38 1.83
C THR A 113 4.73 -3.00 1.75
N SER A 114 3.96 -2.03 1.30
CA SER A 114 4.35 -0.63 1.19
C SER A 114 3.18 0.26 1.61
N ILE A 115 3.42 1.56 1.73
CA ILE A 115 2.39 2.55 2.05
C ILE A 115 2.57 3.80 1.21
N CYS A 116 1.46 4.40 0.80
CA CYS A 116 1.38 5.67 0.12
C CYS A 116 0.24 6.52 0.69
N GLY A 117 0.16 7.78 0.26
CA GLY A 117 -0.82 8.75 0.77
C GLY A 117 -0.25 9.62 1.89
N ASP A 118 -1.10 10.47 2.45
CA ASP A 118 -0.66 11.57 3.32
C ASP A 118 -0.08 11.07 4.64
N MET A 119 -0.55 9.94 5.17
CA MET A 119 0.04 9.35 6.38
C MET A 119 1.48 8.92 6.16
N ALA A 120 1.83 8.40 4.97
CA ALA A 120 3.21 8.03 4.64
C ALA A 120 4.14 9.25 4.56
N GLY A 121 3.58 10.41 4.19
CA GLY A 121 4.28 11.68 4.02
C GLY A 121 4.33 12.56 5.28
N ASN A 122 3.83 12.08 6.42
CA ASN A 122 3.79 12.85 7.67
C ASN A 122 4.67 12.19 8.76
N PRO A 123 5.73 12.88 9.24
CA PRO A 123 6.61 12.38 10.29
C PRO A 123 5.91 11.94 11.59
N GLY A 124 4.77 12.53 11.93
CA GLY A 124 4.01 12.20 13.14
C GLY A 124 3.45 10.78 13.17
N TYR A 125 3.22 10.16 12.01
CA TYR A 125 2.69 8.79 11.94
C TYR A 125 3.78 7.73 11.75
N LEU A 126 5.01 8.12 11.42
CA LEU A 126 6.10 7.17 11.15
C LEU A 126 6.39 6.19 12.30
N PRO A 127 6.39 6.59 13.59
CA PRO A 127 6.54 5.64 14.69
C PRO A 127 5.52 4.50 14.63
N GLY A 128 4.23 4.83 14.45
CA GLY A 128 3.17 3.83 14.35
C GLY A 128 3.30 2.95 13.11
N LEU A 129 3.62 3.55 11.96
CA LEU A 129 3.76 2.82 10.70
C LEU A 129 4.95 1.84 10.72
N LEU A 130 6.07 2.24 11.32
CA LEU A 130 7.22 1.35 11.53
C LEU A 130 6.89 0.23 12.52
N ALA A 131 6.22 0.54 13.63
CA ALA A 131 5.75 -0.44 14.61
C ALA A 131 4.77 -1.46 13.99
N ALA A 132 3.95 -1.03 13.03
CA ALA A 132 3.06 -1.90 12.26
C ALA A 132 3.81 -2.86 11.33
N GLY A 133 5.11 -2.66 11.11
CA GLY A 133 5.97 -3.53 10.28
C GLY A 133 6.22 -3.00 8.87
N LEU A 134 5.74 -1.79 8.52
CA LEU A 134 5.98 -1.22 7.20
C LEU A 134 7.42 -0.74 7.04
N ARG A 135 7.99 -0.97 5.84
CA ARG A 135 9.38 -0.61 5.52
C ARG A 135 9.55 0.15 4.20
N HIS A 136 8.51 0.16 3.35
CA HIS A 136 8.55 0.84 2.05
C HIS A 136 7.54 1.98 2.04
N PHE A 137 8.04 3.22 1.99
CA PHE A 137 7.23 4.44 2.01
C PHE A 137 7.32 5.12 0.65
N SER A 138 6.18 5.28 -0.02
CA SER A 138 6.06 6.03 -1.27
C SER A 138 5.48 7.40 -0.96
N VAL A 139 6.27 8.45 -1.17
CA VAL A 139 5.93 9.83 -0.81
C VAL A 139 6.27 10.78 -1.93
N ALA A 140 5.62 11.94 -1.94
CA ALA A 140 5.94 13.02 -2.86
C ALA A 140 7.44 13.39 -2.79
N PRO A 141 8.12 13.68 -3.91
CA PRO A 141 9.55 13.96 -3.93
C PRO A 141 10.01 15.03 -2.92
N ALA A 142 9.18 16.06 -2.72
CA ALA A 142 9.42 17.16 -1.76
C ALA A 142 9.38 16.71 -0.29
N ARG A 143 8.65 15.64 0.05
CA ARG A 143 8.56 15.08 1.41
C ARG A 143 9.71 14.12 1.74
N ARG A 144 10.41 13.59 0.74
CA ARG A 144 11.47 12.58 0.93
C ARG A 144 12.55 12.99 1.94
N PRO A 145 13.11 14.22 1.92
CA PRO A 145 14.14 14.60 2.88
C PRO A 145 13.64 14.57 4.32
N ALA A 146 12.44 15.12 4.57
CA ALA A 146 11.83 15.17 5.89
C ALA A 146 11.53 13.76 6.43
N ILE A 147 10.96 12.88 5.59
CA ILE A 147 10.66 11.50 5.97
C ILE A 147 11.94 10.72 6.24
N ARG A 148 12.97 10.86 5.39
CA ARG A 148 14.28 10.24 5.63
C ARG A 148 14.88 10.68 6.97
N SER A 149 14.88 11.98 7.24
CA SER A 149 15.41 12.53 8.50
C SER A 149 14.66 11.99 9.72
N ALA A 150 13.34 11.89 9.64
CA ALA A 150 12.53 11.38 10.74
C ALA A 150 12.77 9.88 10.98
N ILE A 151 12.91 9.06 9.93
CA ILE A 151 13.20 7.63 10.04
C ILE A 151 14.56 7.37 10.73
N ILE A 152 15.57 8.20 10.46
CA ILE A 152 16.91 8.04 11.08
C ILE A 152 16.84 8.12 12.62
N GLY A 153 15.91 8.91 13.17
CA GLY A 153 15.71 9.03 14.61
C GLY A 153 14.85 7.92 15.24
N LEU A 154 14.47 6.88 14.48
CA LEU A 154 13.57 5.83 14.91
C LEU A 154 14.21 4.45 14.76
N ASN A 155 13.92 3.57 15.70
CA ASN A 155 14.20 2.14 15.59
C ASN A 155 13.17 1.46 14.66
N ALA A 156 13.46 0.22 14.26
CA ALA A 156 12.57 -0.56 13.40
C ALA A 156 11.20 -0.86 14.02
N ASP A 157 11.09 -0.82 15.34
CA ASP A 157 9.83 -0.95 16.08
C ASP A 157 9.08 0.38 16.25
N GLY A 158 9.60 1.48 15.67
CA GLY A 158 9.02 2.81 15.75
C GLY A 158 9.34 3.56 17.04
N THR A 159 10.07 2.97 17.99
CA THR A 159 10.56 3.71 19.16
C THR A 159 11.63 4.71 18.76
N ARG A 160 11.84 5.76 19.58
CA ARG A 160 12.95 6.68 19.33
C ARG A 160 14.26 5.92 19.49
N ALA A 161 15.18 6.09 18.54
CA ALA A 161 16.56 5.68 18.75
C ALA A 161 17.06 6.42 20.00
N ALA A 162 17.61 5.67 20.97
CA ALA A 162 18.19 6.28 22.15
C ALA A 162 19.27 7.28 21.69
N GLY A 163 19.15 8.54 22.11
CA GLY A 163 20.19 9.53 21.85
C GLY A 163 21.44 9.19 22.67
N GLU A 164 22.60 9.34 22.04
CA GLU A 164 23.84 9.70 22.75
C GLU A 164 23.67 11.01 23.51
#